data_AF-A0A838WCP2-F1
#
_entry.id   AF-A0A838WCP2-F1
#
_cell.length_a   1.000
_cell.length_b   1.000
_cell.length_c   1.000
_cell.angle_alpha   90.00
_cell.angle_beta   90.00
_cell.angle_gamma   90.00
#
_symmetry.space_group_name_H-M   'P 1'
#
loop_
_entity.id
_entity.type
_entity.pdbx_description
1 polymer ?
#
loop_
_entity_poly.entity_id
_entity_poly.type
_entity_poly.pdbx_seq_one_letter_code
_entity_poly.pdbx_strand_id
1 'polypeptide(L)'
;MHIEGVVQGVGFRPFVFRLAHPLGLDGFVLNDSRGVVVEVEGAPDEIQLFLERLPAEPPPLSSTERMSVAEVPFTAGAGFDILNSERGQPPSALVAPDTATCIACLAELFDPSDRRYRYPFINCTDCGPRFTIVRGIPYDRPLTTMAGFRMCDRCRTEYDDPLDRRFHAQPNACPACGPQAGLVDAEDRPVAAEGDPVAAAEEALLQGSIVAVKGVGGFHLACRADHEAAVARLRGRKHREDRPFALMVPELAAARALIEMDQAEAALLGSPERPIVLARRRPGASVAPVATVSARFHNGIAEGTARICVREAERRGVSTVVLSGGVFQNALLLERTSALLARAGLHVLVPRLLPSNDGGISYGQAAVASAVLSAE
;
A
#
# COMPACT_ATOMS: atom_id res chain seq x y z
N MET A 1 -3.06 28.13 -14.27
CA MET A 1 -2.16 27.32 -13.42
C MET A 1 -1.99 25.93 -14.01
N HIS A 2 -0.81 25.33 -13.87
CA HIS A 2 -0.55 23.94 -14.23
C HIS A 2 0.17 23.23 -13.09
N ILE A 3 -0.37 22.09 -12.68
CA ILE A 3 0.03 21.36 -11.47
C ILE A 3 0.48 19.97 -11.90
N GLU A 4 1.72 19.63 -11.58
CA GLU A 4 2.38 18.38 -11.95
C GLU A 4 2.72 17.56 -10.69
N GLY A 5 2.69 16.23 -10.82
CA GLY A 5 2.89 15.27 -9.72
C GLY A 5 1.81 14.20 -9.70
N VAL A 6 1.60 13.59 -8.53
CA VAL A 6 0.49 12.65 -8.29
C VAL A 6 -0.78 13.46 -8.00
N VAL A 7 -1.38 14.01 -9.05
CA VAL A 7 -2.55 14.91 -8.96
C VAL A 7 -3.74 14.43 -9.78
N GLN A 8 -3.59 13.33 -10.52
CA GLN A 8 -4.68 12.70 -11.26
C GLN A 8 -5.19 11.45 -10.54
N GLY A 9 -6.51 11.26 -10.55
CA GLY A 9 -7.17 10.13 -9.88
C GLY A 9 -7.19 10.20 -8.35
N VAL A 10 -6.84 11.33 -7.76
CA VAL A 10 -6.76 11.54 -6.31
C VAL A 10 -7.82 12.52 -5.79
N GLY A 11 -8.89 12.75 -6.56
CA GLY A 11 -9.94 13.72 -6.21
C GLY A 11 -9.56 15.19 -6.41
N PHE A 12 -8.49 15.49 -7.14
CA PHE A 12 -7.98 16.86 -7.32
C PHE A 12 -8.95 17.79 -8.06
N ARG A 13 -9.60 17.33 -9.14
CA ARG A 13 -10.64 18.10 -9.85
C ARG A 13 -11.83 18.48 -8.94
N PRO A 14 -12.44 17.53 -8.20
CA PRO A 14 -13.41 17.85 -7.14
C PRO A 14 -12.92 18.84 -6.09
N PHE A 15 -11.68 18.70 -5.63
CA PHE A 15 -11.10 19.60 -4.64
C PHE A 15 -10.99 21.03 -5.17
N VAL A 16 -10.44 21.21 -6.36
CA VAL A 16 -10.33 22.51 -7.02
C VAL A 16 -11.70 23.16 -7.19
N PHE A 17 -12.70 22.41 -7.68
CA PHE A 17 -14.08 22.90 -7.80
C PHE A 17 -14.65 23.38 -6.46
N ARG A 18 -14.51 22.56 -5.40
CA ARG A 18 -15.00 22.92 -4.06
C ARG A 18 -14.22 24.06 -3.40
N LEU A 19 -12.99 24.32 -3.85
CA LEU A 19 -12.21 25.46 -3.37
C LEU A 19 -12.61 26.75 -4.11
N ALA A 20 -12.80 26.69 -5.43
CA ALA A 20 -13.15 27.85 -6.24
C ALA A 20 -14.59 28.34 -6.00
N HIS A 21 -15.55 27.41 -5.89
CA HIS A 21 -16.98 27.75 -5.85
C HIS A 21 -17.38 28.66 -4.67
N PRO A 22 -16.96 28.41 -3.40
CA PRO A 22 -17.30 29.29 -2.28
C PRO A 22 -16.64 30.66 -2.34
N LEU A 23 -15.54 30.81 -3.10
CA LEU A 23 -14.84 32.08 -3.31
C LEU A 23 -15.46 32.92 -4.44
N GLY A 24 -16.49 32.39 -5.12
CA GLY A 24 -17.13 33.07 -6.25
C GLY A 24 -16.20 33.26 -7.44
N LEU A 25 -15.19 32.39 -7.60
CA LEU A 25 -14.28 32.39 -8.73
C LEU A 25 -14.91 31.67 -9.92
N ASP A 26 -14.79 32.27 -11.10
CA ASP A 26 -15.13 31.65 -12.38
C ASP A 26 -13.91 30.93 -12.97
N GLY A 27 -14.11 30.03 -13.92
CA GLY A 27 -13.02 29.35 -14.64
C GLY A 27 -13.24 27.85 -14.80
N PHE A 28 -12.16 27.08 -14.76
CA PHE A 28 -12.26 25.63 -14.95
C PHE A 28 -11.11 24.82 -14.36
N VAL A 29 -11.34 23.51 -14.28
CA VAL A 29 -10.29 22.51 -14.03
C VAL A 29 -10.41 21.32 -14.97
N LEU A 30 -9.29 20.85 -15.52
CA LEU A 30 -9.21 19.64 -16.33
C LEU A 30 -7.92 18.86 -16.10
N ASN A 31 -7.92 17.59 -16.49
CA ASN A 31 -6.68 16.81 -16.56
C ASN A 31 -6.11 16.90 -17.98
N ASP A 32 -4.81 17.11 -18.11
CA ASP A 32 -4.11 17.00 -19.38
C ASP A 32 -3.12 15.80 -19.35
N SER A 33 -2.23 15.71 -20.33
CA SER A 33 -1.24 14.64 -20.40
C SER A 33 -0.07 14.78 -19.41
N ARG A 34 0.06 15.93 -18.71
CA ARG A 34 1.16 16.23 -17.78
C ARG A 34 0.71 16.34 -16.32
N GLY A 35 -0.54 16.71 -16.07
CA GLY A 35 -1.05 16.96 -14.74
C GLY A 35 -2.47 17.53 -14.72
N VAL A 36 -2.69 18.57 -13.93
CA VAL A 36 -3.97 19.28 -13.81
C VAL A 36 -3.80 20.71 -14.24
N VAL A 37 -4.68 21.17 -15.14
CA VAL A 37 -4.77 22.56 -15.56
C VAL A 37 -5.94 23.20 -14.82
N VAL A 38 -5.68 24.35 -14.21
CA VAL A 38 -6.70 25.15 -13.51
C VAL A 38 -6.64 26.57 -14.03
N GLU A 39 -7.78 27.11 -14.41
CA GLU A 39 -7.96 28.54 -14.70
C GLU A 39 -8.97 29.11 -13.70
N VAL A 40 -8.64 30.25 -13.11
CA VAL A 40 -9.52 30.99 -12.21
C VAL A 40 -9.52 32.45 -12.62
N GLU A 41 -10.68 33.09 -12.58
CA GLU A 41 -10.85 34.53 -12.75
C GLU A 41 -11.85 35.07 -11.72
N GLY A 42 -11.66 36.31 -11.30
CA GLY A 42 -12.44 36.91 -10.21
C GLY A 42 -11.71 38.06 -9.53
N ALA A 43 -12.17 38.42 -8.33
CA ALA A 43 -11.55 39.48 -7.55
C ALA A 43 -10.10 39.11 -7.15
N PRO A 44 -9.13 40.03 -7.21
CA PRO A 44 -7.73 39.75 -6.88
C PRO A 44 -7.53 39.10 -5.50
N ASP A 45 -8.27 39.56 -4.49
CA ASP A 45 -8.18 39.02 -3.13
C ASP A 45 -8.65 37.55 -3.05
N GLU A 46 -9.70 37.18 -3.80
CA GLU A 46 -10.22 35.82 -3.85
C GLU A 46 -9.29 34.88 -4.63
N ILE A 47 -8.68 35.36 -5.72
CA ILE A 47 -7.64 34.63 -6.46
C ILE A 47 -6.44 34.37 -5.56
N GLN A 48 -6.00 35.38 -4.80
CA GLN A 48 -4.89 35.24 -3.86
C GLN A 48 -5.21 34.20 -2.77
N LEU A 49 -6.42 34.26 -2.19
CA LEU A 49 -6.87 33.27 -1.21
C LEU A 49 -6.93 31.84 -1.79
N PHE A 50 -7.37 31.68 -3.04
CA PHE A 50 -7.35 30.40 -3.74
C PHE A 50 -5.91 29.87 -3.90
N LEU A 51 -4.97 30.71 -4.33
CA LEU A 51 -3.57 30.36 -4.52
C LEU A 51 -2.88 29.95 -3.21
N GLU A 52 -3.29 30.54 -2.08
CA GLU A 52 -2.78 30.18 -0.75
C GLU A 52 -3.35 28.85 -0.25
N ARG A 53 -4.65 28.61 -0.43
CA ARG A 53 -5.33 27.41 0.08
C ARG A 53 -5.07 26.15 -0.74
N LEU A 54 -4.93 26.28 -2.06
CA LEU A 54 -4.73 25.15 -2.97
C LEU A 54 -3.55 24.23 -2.56
N PRO A 55 -2.33 24.73 -2.26
CA PRO A 55 -1.24 23.90 -1.77
C PRO A 55 -1.33 23.56 -0.26
N ALA A 56 -2.12 24.30 0.53
CA ALA A 56 -2.24 24.11 1.98
C ALA A 56 -3.27 23.03 2.36
N GLU A 57 -4.27 22.79 1.51
CA GLU A 57 -5.36 21.84 1.75
C GLU A 57 -5.43 20.70 0.71
N PRO A 58 -4.30 20.11 0.27
CA PRO A 58 -4.30 19.18 -0.85
C PRO A 58 -5.13 17.91 -0.54
N PRO A 59 -5.71 17.26 -1.55
CA PRO A 59 -6.34 15.96 -1.37
C PRO A 59 -5.39 14.96 -0.69
N PRO A 60 -5.85 14.08 0.21
CA PRO A 60 -4.98 13.23 1.04
C PRO A 60 -4.02 12.31 0.26
N LEU A 61 -4.41 11.91 -0.96
CA LEU A 61 -3.63 11.03 -1.81
C LEU A 61 -2.76 11.78 -2.83
N SER A 62 -2.83 13.11 -2.84
CA SER A 62 -2.11 13.91 -3.82
C SER A 62 -0.69 14.25 -3.35
N SER A 63 0.22 14.34 -4.31
CA SER A 63 1.60 14.79 -4.09
C SER A 63 1.99 15.72 -5.22
N THR A 64 1.95 17.02 -4.96
CA THR A 64 2.32 18.05 -5.93
C THR A 64 3.85 18.22 -5.96
N GLU A 65 4.46 18.02 -7.13
CA GLU A 65 5.90 18.19 -7.32
C GLU A 65 6.23 19.58 -7.88
N ARG A 66 5.36 20.10 -8.76
CA ARG A 66 5.54 21.41 -9.38
C ARG A 66 4.18 22.07 -9.60
N MET A 67 4.12 23.36 -9.34
CA MET A 67 2.98 24.21 -9.68
C MET A 67 3.50 25.45 -10.40
N SER A 68 2.99 25.71 -11.60
CA SER A 68 3.26 26.93 -12.35
C SER A 68 2.01 27.79 -12.46
N VAL A 69 2.20 29.09 -12.26
CA VAL A 69 1.13 30.10 -12.30
C VAL A 69 1.53 31.12 -13.35
N ALA A 70 0.56 31.53 -14.17
CA ALA A 70 0.73 32.56 -15.18
C ALA A 70 -0.59 33.33 -15.28
N GLU A 71 -0.48 34.64 -15.50
CA GLU A 71 -1.62 35.49 -15.80
C GLU A 71 -2.11 35.24 -17.23
N VAL A 72 -3.42 35.24 -17.41
CA VAL A 72 -4.09 35.06 -18.70
C VAL A 72 -5.12 36.18 -18.90
N PRO A 73 -5.53 36.50 -20.14
CA PRO A 73 -6.55 37.51 -20.39
C PRO A 73 -7.87 37.16 -19.68
N PHE A 74 -8.51 38.17 -19.07
CA PHE A 74 -9.83 38.03 -18.46
C PHE A 74 -10.90 37.76 -19.52
N THR A 75 -11.74 36.75 -19.30
CA THR A 75 -12.74 36.29 -20.28
C THR A 75 -14.19 36.50 -19.86
N ALA A 76 -14.43 36.86 -18.60
CA ALA A 76 -15.77 37.10 -18.03
C ALA A 76 -16.68 35.86 -18.12
N GLY A 77 -16.25 34.80 -17.45
CA GLY A 77 -16.90 33.50 -17.35
C GLY A 77 -18.26 33.54 -16.65
N ALA A 78 -18.87 32.36 -16.60
CA ALA A 78 -20.24 32.16 -16.12
C ALA A 78 -20.32 31.03 -15.08
N GLY A 79 -19.30 30.91 -14.23
CA GLY A 79 -19.13 29.86 -13.23
C GLY A 79 -17.80 29.15 -13.34
N PHE A 80 -17.63 28.15 -12.46
CA PHE A 80 -16.46 27.28 -12.41
C PHE A 80 -16.84 25.86 -12.80
N ASP A 81 -16.20 25.29 -13.82
CA ASP A 81 -16.55 23.97 -14.36
C ASP A 81 -15.42 22.94 -14.30
N ILE A 82 -15.78 21.66 -14.15
CA ILE A 82 -14.84 20.54 -14.38
C ILE A 82 -14.98 20.11 -15.85
N LEU A 83 -13.99 20.47 -16.67
CA LEU A 83 -14.01 20.18 -18.11
C LEU A 83 -13.51 18.77 -18.42
N ASN A 84 -13.79 18.33 -19.65
CA ASN A 84 -13.26 17.08 -20.19
C ASN A 84 -11.74 17.13 -20.29
N SER A 85 -11.12 15.98 -20.03
CA SER A 85 -9.66 15.90 -20.07
C SER A 85 -9.10 16.04 -21.49
N GLU A 86 -7.99 16.74 -21.61
CA GLU A 86 -7.30 16.98 -22.87
C GLU A 86 -6.16 16.00 -23.10
N ARG A 87 -6.03 15.49 -24.32
CA ARG A 87 -4.98 14.53 -24.67
C ARG A 87 -3.84 15.24 -25.37
N GLY A 88 -2.64 15.15 -24.78
CA GLY A 88 -1.37 15.53 -25.39
C GLY A 88 -0.41 14.35 -25.49
N GLN A 89 0.63 14.47 -26.32
CA GLN A 89 1.73 13.49 -26.42
C GLN A 89 3.10 14.16 -26.26
N PRO A 90 4.07 13.52 -25.59
CA PRO A 90 3.94 12.26 -24.84
C PRO A 90 3.26 12.47 -23.47
N PRO A 91 2.48 11.49 -22.97
CA PRO A 91 1.93 11.56 -21.62
C PRO A 91 3.04 11.40 -20.57
N SER A 92 3.06 12.30 -19.58
CA SER A 92 4.04 12.32 -18.49
C SER A 92 3.43 12.46 -17.10
N ALA A 93 2.09 12.57 -16.98
CA ALA A 93 1.42 12.65 -15.69
C ALA A 93 1.65 11.38 -14.85
N LEU A 94 1.89 11.56 -13.54
CA LEU A 94 2.09 10.44 -12.62
C LEU A 94 0.75 9.83 -12.22
N VAL A 95 0.75 8.49 -12.10
CA VAL A 95 -0.42 7.72 -11.67
C VAL A 95 -0.31 7.42 -10.19
N ALA A 96 -1.38 7.72 -9.45
CA ALA A 96 -1.44 7.40 -8.03
C ALA A 96 -1.35 5.88 -7.76
N PRO A 97 -0.69 5.47 -6.67
CA PRO A 97 -0.72 4.07 -6.24
C PRO A 97 -2.14 3.64 -5.85
N ASP A 98 -2.36 2.33 -5.82
CA ASP A 98 -3.58 1.78 -5.24
C ASP A 98 -3.63 2.03 -3.74
N THR A 99 -4.83 2.26 -3.21
CA THR A 99 -5.04 2.53 -1.79
C THR A 99 -6.14 1.67 -1.22
N ALA A 100 -6.00 1.32 0.06
CA ALA A 100 -6.99 0.56 0.79
C ALA A 100 -8.28 1.37 1.00
N THR A 101 -9.38 0.66 1.17
CA THR A 101 -10.70 1.23 1.44
C THR A 101 -10.65 2.16 2.65
N CYS A 102 -11.06 3.42 2.47
CA CYS A 102 -11.12 4.40 3.55
C CYS A 102 -12.23 4.09 4.55
N ILE A 103 -12.15 4.67 5.74
CA ILE A 103 -13.08 4.44 6.86
C ILE A 103 -14.54 4.73 6.47
N ALA A 104 -14.79 5.79 5.69
CA ALA A 104 -16.14 6.12 5.23
C ALA A 104 -16.72 5.06 4.28
N CYS A 105 -15.92 4.51 3.35
CA CYS A 105 -16.37 3.37 2.53
C CYS A 105 -16.54 2.09 3.36
N LEU A 106 -15.71 1.85 4.38
CA LEU A 106 -15.89 0.70 5.27
C LEU A 106 -17.19 0.79 6.06
N ALA A 107 -17.57 1.99 6.53
CA ALA A 107 -18.85 2.21 7.20
C ALA A 107 -20.04 1.85 6.28
N GLU A 108 -20.05 2.36 5.05
CA GLU A 108 -21.08 2.02 4.05
C GLU A 108 -21.08 0.53 3.68
N LEU A 109 -19.90 -0.10 3.57
CA LEU A 109 -19.77 -1.53 3.24
C LEU A 109 -20.46 -2.42 4.26
N PHE A 110 -20.46 -2.03 5.54
CA PHE A 110 -21.01 -2.81 6.64
C PHE A 110 -22.35 -2.28 7.18
N ASP A 111 -22.90 -1.21 6.58
CA ASP A 111 -24.22 -0.69 6.92
C ASP A 111 -25.33 -1.42 6.12
N PRO A 112 -26.22 -2.21 6.75
CA PRO A 112 -27.29 -2.93 6.06
C PRO A 112 -28.30 -2.02 5.33
N SER A 113 -28.35 -0.74 5.67
CA SER A 113 -29.24 0.24 5.01
C SER A 113 -28.60 0.88 3.78
N ASP A 114 -27.27 0.77 3.61
CA ASP A 114 -26.57 1.32 2.45
C ASP A 114 -26.79 0.43 1.22
N ARG A 115 -26.96 1.07 0.06
CA ARG A 115 -27.13 0.39 -1.23
C ARG A 115 -25.90 -0.41 -1.68
N ARG A 116 -24.73 -0.16 -1.06
CA ARG A 116 -23.47 -0.85 -1.26
C ARG A 116 -23.13 -1.79 -0.11
N TYR A 117 -24.10 -2.12 0.75
CA TYR A 117 -23.94 -3.15 1.77
C TYR A 117 -23.33 -4.42 1.18
N ARG A 118 -22.19 -4.85 1.74
CA ARG A 118 -21.38 -6.00 1.31
C ARG A 118 -20.91 -5.97 -0.16
N TYR A 119 -20.92 -4.83 -0.83
CA TYR A 119 -20.46 -4.71 -2.21
C TYR A 119 -18.91 -4.73 -2.31
N PRO A 120 -18.27 -5.78 -2.87
CA PRO A 120 -16.81 -5.99 -2.73
C PRO A 120 -15.93 -4.96 -3.46
N PHE A 121 -16.51 -4.17 -4.35
CA PHE A 121 -15.77 -3.22 -5.20
C PHE A 121 -16.07 -1.76 -4.81
N ILE A 122 -16.56 -1.52 -3.60
CA ILE A 122 -16.80 -0.18 -3.07
C ILE A 122 -15.51 0.65 -3.05
N ASN A 123 -15.61 1.89 -3.54
CA ASN A 123 -14.54 2.88 -3.51
C ASN A 123 -15.12 4.31 -3.57
N CYS A 124 -14.24 5.31 -3.44
CA CYS A 124 -14.55 6.73 -3.60
C CYS A 124 -13.32 7.46 -4.21
N THR A 125 -13.33 8.80 -4.23
CA THR A 125 -12.17 9.60 -4.68
C THR A 125 -10.92 9.36 -3.84
N ASP A 126 -11.09 9.04 -2.56
CA ASP A 126 -10.01 8.98 -1.56
C ASP A 126 -9.50 7.55 -1.30
N CYS A 127 -10.02 6.55 -2.01
CA CYS A 127 -9.60 5.16 -1.83
C CYS A 127 -9.80 4.27 -3.06
N GLY A 128 -9.24 3.06 -3.00
CA GLY A 128 -9.47 1.99 -3.96
C GLY A 128 -8.41 1.91 -5.06
N PRO A 129 -8.67 1.10 -6.10
CA PRO A 129 -7.70 0.84 -7.15
C PRO A 129 -7.45 2.09 -8.01
N ARG A 130 -6.19 2.28 -8.40
CA ARG A 130 -5.69 3.36 -9.26
C ARG A 130 -4.74 2.74 -10.29
N PHE A 131 -3.45 2.67 -9.98
CA PHE A 131 -2.42 2.14 -10.88
C PHE A 131 -2.81 0.82 -11.56
N THR A 132 -3.36 -0.13 -10.81
CA THR A 132 -3.75 -1.45 -11.33
C THR A 132 -4.91 -1.46 -12.33
N ILE A 133 -5.71 -0.39 -12.37
CA ILE A 133 -6.87 -0.29 -13.27
C ILE A 133 -6.68 0.72 -14.39
N VAL A 134 -5.61 1.52 -14.37
CA VAL A 134 -5.33 2.51 -15.42
C VAL A 134 -4.83 1.83 -16.68
N ARG A 135 -5.35 2.29 -17.83
CA ARG A 135 -4.95 1.87 -19.18
C ARG A 135 -4.32 3.01 -19.98
N GLY A 136 -4.49 4.26 -19.55
CA GLY A 136 -3.93 5.43 -20.22
C GLY A 136 -4.15 6.73 -19.43
N ILE A 137 -3.57 7.81 -19.95
CA ILE A 137 -3.62 9.17 -19.41
C ILE A 137 -4.24 10.09 -20.47
N PRO A 138 -5.07 11.07 -20.08
CA PRO A 138 -5.46 11.49 -18.71
C PRO A 138 -6.31 10.48 -17.93
N TYR A 139 -6.25 10.50 -16.60
CA TYR A 139 -7.02 9.60 -15.73
C TYR A 139 -8.52 9.89 -15.81
N ASP A 140 -9.22 9.10 -16.62
CA ASP A 140 -10.68 9.08 -16.73
C ASP A 140 -11.18 7.65 -16.95
N ARG A 141 -12.44 7.40 -16.59
CA ARG A 141 -13.08 6.08 -16.66
C ARG A 141 -12.87 5.34 -17.99
N PRO A 142 -12.99 5.96 -19.19
CA PRO A 142 -12.76 5.26 -20.46
C PRO A 142 -11.34 4.73 -20.64
N LEU A 143 -10.36 5.31 -19.93
CA LEU A 143 -8.97 4.89 -19.89
C LEU A 143 -8.64 4.06 -18.65
N THR A 144 -9.65 3.37 -18.09
CA THR A 144 -9.48 2.38 -17.02
C THR A 144 -10.13 1.05 -17.38
N THR A 145 -9.88 0.01 -16.58
CA THR A 145 -10.62 -1.26 -16.67
C THR A 145 -12.12 -1.11 -16.38
N MET A 146 -12.54 0.00 -15.77
CA MET A 146 -13.95 0.31 -15.50
C MET A 146 -14.72 0.80 -16.74
N ALA A 147 -14.06 1.01 -17.88
CA ALA A 147 -14.69 1.45 -19.14
C ALA A 147 -15.83 0.52 -19.61
N GLY A 148 -15.74 -0.79 -19.32
CA GLY A 148 -16.77 -1.77 -19.69
C GLY A 148 -18.02 -1.74 -18.80
N PHE A 149 -17.99 -1.01 -17.68
CA PHE A 149 -19.09 -0.95 -16.71
C PHE A 149 -19.77 0.42 -16.82
N ARG A 150 -20.92 0.49 -17.50
CA ARG A 150 -21.69 1.74 -17.61
C ARG A 150 -22.33 2.06 -16.25
N MET A 151 -22.14 3.28 -15.74
CA MET A 151 -22.80 3.70 -14.49
C MET A 151 -24.32 3.69 -14.65
N CYS A 152 -25.03 3.16 -13.65
CA CYS A 152 -26.48 3.36 -13.54
C CYS A 152 -26.79 4.81 -13.11
N ASP A 153 -28.06 5.21 -13.24
CA ASP A 153 -28.49 6.58 -12.95
C ASP A 153 -28.10 7.05 -11.55
N ARG A 154 -28.25 6.20 -10.53
CA ARG A 154 -27.84 6.54 -9.15
C ARG A 154 -26.34 6.78 -9.01
N CYS A 155 -25.50 5.94 -9.62
CA CYS A 155 -24.06 6.15 -9.62
C CYS A 155 -23.66 7.38 -10.45
N ARG A 156 -24.42 7.71 -11.50
CA ARG A 156 -24.23 8.90 -12.32
C ARG A 156 -24.57 10.16 -11.51
N THR A 157 -25.68 10.18 -10.77
CA THR A 157 -26.04 11.28 -9.88
C THR A 157 -24.94 11.57 -8.86
N GLU A 158 -24.43 10.57 -8.15
CA GLU A 158 -23.32 10.76 -7.19
C GLU A 158 -22.02 11.19 -7.89
N TYR A 159 -21.80 10.78 -9.14
CA TYR A 159 -20.61 11.16 -9.89
C TYR A 159 -20.66 12.63 -10.34
N ASP A 160 -21.86 13.14 -10.61
CA ASP A 160 -22.10 14.51 -11.09
C ASP A 160 -22.41 15.50 -9.95
N ASP A 161 -22.79 15.04 -8.75
CA ASP A 161 -23.12 15.89 -7.59
C ASP A 161 -21.86 16.36 -6.86
N PRO A 162 -21.53 17.67 -6.85
CA PRO A 162 -20.35 18.21 -6.18
C PRO A 162 -20.30 18.01 -4.66
N LEU A 163 -21.46 17.78 -4.03
CA LEU A 163 -21.59 17.54 -2.59
C LEU A 163 -21.39 16.07 -2.23
N ASP A 164 -21.44 15.16 -3.21
CA ASP A 164 -21.22 13.74 -2.98
C ASP A 164 -19.71 13.44 -2.90
N ARG A 165 -19.33 12.56 -1.97
CA ARG A 165 -17.96 12.06 -1.84
C ARG A 165 -17.45 11.26 -3.05
N ARG A 166 -18.35 10.87 -3.96
CA ARG A 166 -18.07 10.17 -5.21
C ARG A 166 -18.10 11.09 -6.42
N PHE A 167 -18.19 12.41 -6.22
CA PHE A 167 -18.04 13.41 -7.26
C PHE A 167 -16.76 13.16 -8.07
N HIS A 168 -16.89 12.91 -9.37
CA HIS A 168 -15.81 12.50 -10.28
C HIS A 168 -14.97 11.28 -9.84
N ALA A 169 -15.50 10.38 -8.99
CA ALA A 169 -14.86 9.11 -8.70
C ALA A 169 -14.91 8.20 -9.93
N GLN A 170 -13.82 8.18 -10.72
CA GLN A 170 -13.73 7.42 -11.98
C GLN A 170 -14.09 5.93 -11.85
N PRO A 171 -13.72 5.21 -10.76
CA PRO A 171 -14.10 3.81 -10.57
C PRO A 171 -15.43 3.62 -9.82
N ASN A 172 -16.28 4.66 -9.69
CA ASN A 172 -17.57 4.54 -9.02
C ASN A 172 -18.42 3.42 -9.64
N ALA A 173 -19.02 2.60 -8.79
CA ALA A 173 -19.88 1.50 -9.14
C ALA A 173 -20.75 1.07 -7.94
N CYS A 174 -21.70 0.18 -8.21
CA CYS A 174 -22.57 -0.46 -7.23
C CYS A 174 -22.99 -1.85 -7.73
N PRO A 175 -23.71 -2.65 -6.92
CA PRO A 175 -24.17 -3.99 -7.34
C PRO A 175 -24.99 -4.02 -8.64
N ALA A 176 -25.63 -2.93 -9.03
CA ALA A 176 -26.45 -2.90 -10.26
C ALA A 176 -25.64 -2.66 -11.55
N CYS A 177 -24.48 -2.01 -11.46
CA CYS A 177 -23.77 -1.51 -12.65
C CYS A 177 -22.27 -1.83 -12.69
N GLY A 178 -21.76 -2.40 -11.60
CA GLY A 178 -20.34 -2.69 -11.43
C GLY A 178 -19.98 -4.16 -11.65
N PRO A 179 -18.68 -4.48 -11.45
CA PRO A 179 -18.22 -5.85 -11.41
C PRO A 179 -18.93 -6.66 -10.32
N GLN A 180 -19.08 -7.96 -10.58
CA GLN A 180 -19.64 -8.93 -9.63
C GLN A 180 -18.55 -9.88 -9.17
N ALA A 181 -18.62 -10.28 -7.91
CA ALA A 181 -17.83 -11.40 -7.42
C ALA A 181 -18.51 -12.71 -7.83
N GLY A 182 -17.72 -13.76 -7.99
CA GLY A 182 -18.20 -15.12 -8.22
C GLY A 182 -17.27 -16.10 -7.52
N LEU A 183 -17.82 -17.24 -7.12
CA LEU A 183 -17.07 -18.35 -6.54
C LEU A 183 -17.18 -19.56 -7.46
N VAL A 184 -16.04 -20.16 -7.78
CA VAL A 184 -15.94 -21.39 -8.58
C VAL A 184 -15.15 -22.45 -7.82
N ASP A 185 -15.42 -23.71 -8.12
CA ASP A 185 -14.66 -24.84 -7.60
C ASP A 185 -13.37 -25.09 -8.40
N ALA A 186 -12.69 -26.20 -8.14
CA ALA A 186 -11.44 -26.56 -8.80
C ALA A 186 -11.61 -26.94 -10.29
N GLU A 187 -12.84 -27.21 -10.73
CA GLU A 187 -13.20 -27.53 -12.11
C GLU A 187 -13.85 -26.34 -12.83
N ASP A 188 -13.66 -25.11 -12.31
CA ASP A 188 -14.25 -23.86 -12.81
C ASP A 188 -15.79 -23.84 -12.80
N ARG A 189 -16.43 -24.72 -12.03
CA ARG A 189 -17.89 -24.76 -11.92
C ARG A 189 -18.36 -23.76 -10.88
N PRO A 190 -19.41 -22.96 -11.15
CA PRO A 190 -19.97 -22.06 -10.16
C PRO A 190 -20.40 -22.82 -8.91
N VAL A 191 -19.92 -22.37 -7.74
CA VAL A 191 -20.41 -22.85 -6.46
C VAL A 191 -21.74 -22.15 -6.22
N ALA A 192 -22.82 -22.93 -6.15
CA ALA A 192 -24.15 -22.43 -5.86
C ALA A 192 -24.18 -21.88 -4.42
N ALA A 193 -23.90 -20.59 -4.27
CA ALA A 193 -24.14 -19.84 -3.05
C ALA A 193 -25.56 -19.27 -3.13
N GLU A 194 -26.34 -19.39 -2.06
CA GLU A 194 -27.60 -18.65 -1.90
C GLU A 194 -27.29 -17.14 -1.73
N GLY A 195 -26.91 -16.48 -2.83
CA GLY A 195 -26.72 -15.03 -2.90
C GLY A 195 -25.26 -14.56 -2.91
N ASP A 196 -24.55 -14.63 -1.77
CA ASP A 196 -23.27 -13.93 -1.57
C ASP A 196 -22.03 -14.86 -1.75
N PRO A 197 -21.27 -14.73 -2.87
CA PRO A 197 -20.07 -15.53 -3.09
C PRO A 197 -18.96 -15.26 -2.08
N VAL A 198 -18.94 -14.07 -1.43
CA VAL A 198 -17.98 -13.75 -0.37
C VAL A 198 -18.30 -14.55 0.89
N ALA A 199 -19.58 -14.66 1.25
CA ALA A 199 -20.02 -15.49 2.38
C ALA A 199 -19.71 -16.97 2.16
N ALA A 200 -19.90 -17.47 0.93
CA ALA A 200 -19.53 -18.85 0.60
C ALA A 200 -18.01 -19.10 0.67
N ALA A 201 -17.20 -18.12 0.25
CA ALA A 201 -15.74 -18.18 0.39
C ALA A 201 -15.30 -18.14 1.87
N GLU A 202 -15.96 -17.33 2.70
CA GLU A 202 -15.76 -17.29 4.15
C GLU A 202 -16.04 -18.66 4.79
N GLU A 203 -17.20 -19.26 4.51
CA GLU A 203 -17.56 -20.58 5.04
C GLU A 203 -16.54 -21.66 4.61
N ALA A 204 -16.10 -21.63 3.35
CA ALA A 204 -15.07 -22.55 2.88
C ALA A 204 -13.74 -22.39 3.66
N LEU A 205 -13.32 -21.16 3.95
CA LEU A 205 -12.14 -20.88 4.78
C LEU A 205 -12.34 -21.37 6.22
N LEU A 206 -13.52 -21.16 6.80
CA LEU A 206 -13.87 -21.62 8.16
C LEU A 206 -13.82 -23.14 8.28
N GLN A 207 -14.23 -23.86 7.24
CA GLN A 207 -14.14 -25.33 7.11
C GLN A 207 -12.71 -25.83 6.77
N GLY A 208 -11.73 -24.93 6.72
CA GLY A 208 -10.32 -25.27 6.53
C GLY A 208 -9.90 -25.41 5.06
N SER A 209 -10.75 -25.05 4.09
CA SER A 209 -10.39 -25.05 2.66
C SER A 209 -9.33 -23.98 2.34
N ILE A 210 -8.73 -24.12 1.16
CA ILE A 210 -7.84 -23.11 0.57
C ILE A 210 -8.63 -22.43 -0.55
N VAL A 211 -8.76 -21.12 -0.50
CA VAL A 211 -9.51 -20.32 -1.48
C VAL A 211 -8.53 -19.40 -2.23
N ALA A 212 -8.64 -19.36 -3.56
CA ALA A 212 -7.95 -18.37 -4.38
C ALA A 212 -8.79 -17.09 -4.45
N VAL A 213 -8.28 -15.98 -3.94
CA VAL A 213 -8.98 -14.69 -3.89
C VAL A 213 -8.32 -13.72 -4.87
N LYS A 214 -9.11 -13.20 -5.82
CA LYS A 214 -8.67 -12.13 -6.73
C LYS A 214 -8.63 -10.81 -5.97
N GLY A 215 -7.44 -10.35 -5.64
CA GLY A 215 -7.20 -9.00 -5.15
C GLY A 215 -7.02 -7.99 -6.27
N VAL A 216 -6.65 -6.77 -5.90
CA VAL A 216 -6.44 -5.64 -6.83
C VAL A 216 -5.27 -5.89 -7.79
N GLY A 217 -4.14 -6.37 -7.27
CA GLY A 217 -2.91 -6.63 -8.05
C GLY A 217 -2.71 -8.08 -8.54
N GLY A 218 -3.66 -8.99 -8.28
CA GLY A 218 -3.52 -10.40 -8.65
C GLY A 218 -4.24 -11.34 -7.69
N PHE A 219 -3.95 -12.65 -7.81
CA PHE A 219 -4.57 -13.68 -6.98
C PHE A 219 -3.71 -14.02 -5.74
N HIS A 220 -4.40 -14.25 -4.63
CA HIS A 220 -3.82 -14.76 -3.39
C HIS A 220 -4.43 -16.11 -3.04
N LEU A 221 -3.64 -17.02 -2.47
CA LEU A 221 -4.17 -18.23 -1.84
C LEU A 221 -4.35 -17.94 -0.36
N ALA A 222 -5.58 -18.08 0.12
CA ALA A 222 -5.97 -17.85 1.50
C ALA A 222 -6.41 -19.16 2.17
N CYS A 223 -6.06 -19.31 3.44
CA CYS A 223 -6.56 -20.35 4.33
C CYS A 223 -6.50 -19.82 5.76
N ARG A 224 -7.23 -20.45 6.69
CA ARG A 224 -7.15 -20.10 8.12
C ARG A 224 -5.75 -20.32 8.69
N ALA A 225 -5.20 -19.28 9.29
CA ALA A 225 -3.84 -19.26 9.84
C ALA A 225 -3.68 -20.11 11.12
N ASP A 226 -4.77 -20.34 11.85
CA ASP A 226 -4.82 -21.16 13.06
C ASP A 226 -5.16 -22.64 12.75
N HIS A 227 -5.52 -22.96 11.51
CA HIS A 227 -5.86 -24.31 11.08
C HIS A 227 -4.63 -25.04 10.52
N GLU A 228 -3.97 -25.86 11.35
CA GLU A 228 -2.69 -26.51 11.00
C GLU A 228 -2.76 -27.36 9.73
N ALA A 229 -3.78 -28.21 9.57
CA ALA A 229 -3.90 -29.06 8.38
C ALA A 229 -4.09 -28.25 7.08
N ALA A 230 -4.79 -27.11 7.14
CA ALA A 230 -4.99 -26.24 5.98
C ALA A 230 -3.67 -25.57 5.56
N VAL A 231 -2.90 -25.07 6.54
CA VAL A 231 -1.57 -24.47 6.32
C VAL A 231 -0.59 -25.50 5.76
N ALA A 232 -0.56 -26.71 6.33
CA ALA A 232 0.30 -27.80 5.86
C ALA A 232 -0.04 -28.19 4.41
N ARG A 233 -1.34 -28.31 4.10
CA ARG A 233 -1.83 -28.57 2.74
C ARG A 233 -1.42 -27.46 1.76
N LEU A 234 -1.53 -26.20 2.17
CA LEU A 234 -1.11 -25.06 1.34
C LEU A 234 0.40 -25.09 1.06
N ARG A 235 1.24 -25.38 2.07
CA ARG A 235 2.69 -25.54 1.88
C ARG A 235 3.03 -26.65 0.91
N GLY A 236 2.41 -27.82 1.09
CA GLY A 236 2.63 -28.99 0.23
C GLY A 236 2.28 -28.70 -1.23
N ARG A 237 1.11 -28.09 -1.48
CA ARG A 237 0.68 -27.73 -2.84
C ARG A 237 1.54 -26.64 -3.49
N LYS A 238 2.09 -25.72 -2.70
CA LYS A 238 2.92 -24.61 -3.23
C LYS A 238 4.41 -24.95 -3.31
N HIS A 239 4.82 -26.16 -2.91
CA HIS A 239 6.23 -26.54 -2.74
C HIS A 239 7.03 -25.46 -1.97
N ARG A 240 6.42 -24.93 -0.89
CA ARG A 240 6.95 -23.79 -0.11
C ARG A 240 7.14 -24.21 1.35
N GLU A 241 8.19 -24.99 1.57
CA GLU A 241 8.48 -25.62 2.87
C GLU A 241 8.76 -24.58 3.96
N ASP A 242 9.73 -23.68 3.76
CA ASP A 242 10.21 -22.81 4.86
C ASP A 242 9.91 -21.33 4.72
N ARG A 243 9.49 -20.83 3.55
CA ARG A 243 9.24 -19.38 3.43
C ARG A 243 7.99 -18.99 4.25
N PRO A 244 8.03 -17.88 5.01
CA PRO A 244 6.89 -17.44 5.82
C PRO A 244 5.70 -17.10 4.92
N PHE A 245 4.50 -17.31 5.46
CA PHE A 245 3.25 -16.80 4.90
C PHE A 245 2.91 -15.47 5.56
N ALA A 246 2.33 -14.56 4.78
CA ALA A 246 1.71 -13.36 5.32
C ALA A 246 0.42 -13.72 6.05
N LEU A 247 0.12 -12.99 7.12
CA LEU A 247 -1.09 -13.13 7.91
C LEU A 247 -1.91 -11.86 7.73
N MET A 248 -3.20 -12.02 7.44
CA MET A 248 -4.15 -10.92 7.40
C MET A 248 -5.03 -11.00 8.65
N VAL A 249 -5.26 -9.85 9.28
CA VAL A 249 -6.08 -9.72 10.49
C VAL A 249 -7.12 -8.62 10.27
N PRO A 250 -8.31 -8.71 10.92
CA PRO A 250 -9.40 -7.78 10.65
C PRO A 250 -9.13 -6.36 11.17
N GLU A 251 -8.35 -6.23 12.25
CA GLU A 251 -8.11 -4.95 12.90
C GLU A 251 -6.78 -4.93 13.68
N LEU A 252 -6.35 -3.73 14.08
CA LEU A 252 -5.12 -3.53 14.87
C LEU A 252 -5.17 -4.25 16.23
N ALA A 253 -6.35 -4.38 16.86
CA ALA A 253 -6.48 -5.12 18.12
C ALA A 253 -6.13 -6.61 17.94
N ALA A 254 -6.63 -7.24 16.87
CA ALA A 254 -6.27 -8.61 16.51
C ALA A 254 -4.77 -8.75 16.19
N ALA A 255 -4.17 -7.77 15.50
CA ALA A 255 -2.73 -7.75 15.29
C ALA A 255 -1.95 -7.73 16.63
N ARG A 256 -2.34 -6.85 17.57
CA ARG A 256 -1.70 -6.74 18.89
C ARG A 256 -1.77 -8.01 19.73
N ALA A 257 -2.76 -8.88 19.49
CA ALA A 257 -2.83 -10.19 20.12
C ALA A 257 -1.77 -11.18 19.57
N LEU A 258 -1.32 -10.98 18.32
CA LEU A 258 -0.37 -11.86 17.64
C LEU A 258 1.08 -11.37 17.70
N ILE A 259 1.29 -10.05 17.76
CA ILE A 259 2.62 -9.43 17.66
C ILE A 259 2.88 -8.43 18.79
N GLU A 260 4.15 -8.27 19.15
CA GLU A 260 4.66 -7.07 19.80
C GLU A 260 4.56 -5.95 18.76
N MET A 261 3.89 -4.86 19.11
CA MET A 261 3.57 -3.79 18.17
C MET A 261 3.90 -2.43 18.78
N ASP A 262 4.84 -1.71 18.16
CA ASP A 262 5.14 -0.33 18.46
C ASP A 262 4.23 0.66 17.69
N GLN A 263 4.49 1.96 17.84
CA GLN A 263 3.71 3.01 17.19
C GLN A 263 3.96 3.08 15.67
N ALA A 264 5.18 2.81 15.22
CA ALA A 264 5.53 2.85 13.80
C ALA A 264 4.90 1.67 13.04
N GLU A 265 4.93 0.47 13.63
CA GLU A 265 4.27 -0.73 13.09
C GLU A 265 2.75 -0.55 13.03
N ALA A 266 2.15 0.06 14.07
CA ALA A 266 0.72 0.39 14.06
C ALA A 266 0.36 1.42 12.98
N ALA A 267 1.19 2.44 12.80
CA ALA A 267 1.00 3.46 11.77
C ALA A 267 1.11 2.86 10.36
N LEU A 268 2.11 2.01 10.10
CA LEU A 268 2.26 1.31 8.83
C LEU A 268 1.09 0.38 8.54
N LEU A 269 0.65 -0.43 9.51
CA LEU A 269 -0.52 -1.30 9.33
C LEU A 269 -1.81 -0.51 9.10
N GLY A 270 -1.90 0.70 9.64
CA GLY A 270 -3.02 1.62 9.48
C GLY A 270 -2.97 2.48 8.20
N SER A 271 -1.84 2.49 7.48
CA SER A 271 -1.62 3.40 6.37
C SER A 271 -2.52 3.08 5.15
N PRO A 272 -2.75 4.04 4.24
CA PRO A 272 -3.51 3.80 3.01
C PRO A 272 -2.93 2.68 2.13
N GLU A 273 -1.62 2.47 2.17
CA GLU A 273 -0.92 1.44 1.39
C GLU A 273 -1.15 0.02 1.93
N ARG A 274 -1.51 -0.12 3.21
CA ARG A 274 -1.70 -1.41 3.93
C ARG A 274 -0.63 -2.46 3.61
N PRO A 275 0.67 -2.16 3.84
CA PRO A 275 1.76 -3.07 3.54
C PRO A 275 1.75 -4.31 4.45
N ILE A 276 2.45 -5.37 4.01
CA ILE A 276 2.82 -6.47 4.90
C ILE A 276 3.94 -5.97 5.81
N VAL A 277 3.66 -5.89 7.12
CA VAL A 277 4.63 -5.46 8.13
C VAL A 277 5.25 -6.67 8.81
N LEU A 278 6.59 -6.71 8.86
CA LEU A 278 7.34 -7.71 9.61
C LEU A 278 7.42 -7.28 11.08
N ALA A 279 6.77 -8.03 11.96
CA ALA A 279 6.74 -7.72 13.39
C ALA A 279 7.08 -8.95 14.24
N ARG A 280 7.50 -8.72 15.48
CA ARG A 280 7.84 -9.82 16.40
C ARG A 280 6.58 -10.49 16.92
N ARG A 281 6.47 -11.80 16.74
CA ARG A 281 5.37 -12.61 17.29
C ARG A 281 5.38 -12.61 18.84
N ARG A 282 4.21 -12.47 19.46
CA ARG A 282 4.00 -12.69 20.89
C ARG A 282 4.05 -14.19 21.25
N PRO A 283 4.64 -14.55 22.40
CA PRO A 283 4.50 -15.90 22.95
C PRO A 283 3.02 -16.29 23.09
N GLY A 284 2.65 -17.51 22.69
CA GLY A 284 1.27 -18.01 22.80
C GLY A 284 0.29 -17.51 21.73
N ALA A 285 0.73 -16.71 20.74
CA ALA A 285 -0.16 -16.28 19.66
C ALA A 285 -0.77 -17.47 18.90
N SER A 286 -2.11 -17.45 18.72
CA SER A 286 -2.90 -18.52 18.08
C SER A 286 -2.68 -18.56 16.56
N VAL A 287 -1.52 -19.10 16.16
CA VAL A 287 -1.11 -19.30 14.77
C VAL A 287 -0.54 -20.70 14.67
N ALA A 288 -0.91 -21.43 13.62
CA ALA A 288 -0.46 -22.81 13.43
C ALA A 288 1.08 -22.90 13.53
N PRO A 289 1.65 -23.88 14.27
CA PRO A 289 3.10 -23.99 14.45
C PRO A 289 3.87 -24.04 13.12
N VAL A 290 3.32 -24.70 12.11
CA VAL A 290 3.87 -24.81 10.73
C VAL A 290 4.02 -23.45 10.04
N ALA A 291 3.22 -22.44 10.40
CA ALA A 291 3.38 -21.07 9.90
C ALA A 291 4.58 -20.35 10.55
N THR A 292 5.06 -20.81 11.72
CA THR A 292 6.13 -20.17 12.51
C THR A 292 7.52 -20.78 12.34
N VAL A 293 7.66 -21.90 11.62
CA VAL A 293 8.90 -22.69 11.51
C VAL A 293 10.10 -21.85 11.03
N SER A 294 9.90 -21.02 10.01
CA SER A 294 10.95 -20.12 9.49
C SER A 294 11.52 -19.17 10.55
N ALA A 295 10.64 -18.58 11.36
CA ALA A 295 11.03 -17.66 12.42
C ALA A 295 11.75 -18.41 13.55
N ARG A 296 11.30 -19.63 13.89
CA ARG A 296 11.99 -20.49 14.88
C ARG A 296 13.38 -20.89 14.41
N PHE A 297 13.57 -21.16 13.12
CA PHE A 297 14.88 -21.45 12.55
C PHE A 297 15.84 -20.26 12.69
N HIS A 298 15.46 -19.07 12.21
CA HIS A 298 16.31 -17.89 12.30
C HIS A 298 16.61 -17.48 13.75
N ASN A 299 15.61 -17.56 14.64
CA ASN A 299 15.81 -17.29 16.06
C ASN A 299 16.72 -18.36 16.71
N GLY A 300 16.56 -19.63 16.37
CA GLY A 300 17.41 -20.70 16.87
C GLY A 300 18.87 -20.57 16.44
N ILE A 301 19.13 -20.16 15.18
CA ILE A 301 20.47 -19.85 14.71
C ILE A 301 21.03 -18.63 15.46
N ALA A 302 20.27 -17.55 15.60
CA ALA A 302 20.71 -16.35 16.32
C ALA A 302 21.05 -16.66 17.80
N GLU A 303 20.19 -17.41 18.50
CA GLU A 303 20.40 -17.85 19.88
C GLU A 303 21.61 -18.78 20.00
N GLY A 304 21.74 -19.75 19.09
CA GLY A 304 22.88 -20.66 19.03
C GLY A 304 24.20 -19.92 18.84
N THR A 305 24.26 -19.00 17.87
CA THR A 305 25.43 -18.15 17.61
C THR A 305 25.75 -17.28 18.80
N ALA A 306 24.77 -16.57 19.37
CA ALA A 306 24.98 -15.71 20.52
C ALA A 306 25.52 -16.49 21.73
N ARG A 307 24.97 -17.67 22.01
CA ARG A 307 25.43 -18.54 23.10
C ARG A 307 26.88 -18.98 22.91
N ILE A 308 27.27 -19.35 21.69
CA ILE A 308 28.66 -19.74 21.39
C ILE A 308 29.58 -18.54 21.57
N CYS A 309 29.22 -17.38 21.02
CA CYS A 309 30.00 -16.15 21.16
C CYS A 309 30.20 -15.73 22.62
N VAL A 310 29.14 -15.75 23.45
CA VAL A 310 29.24 -15.44 24.89
C VAL A 310 30.19 -16.40 25.60
N ARG A 311 30.04 -17.70 25.37
CA ARG A 311 30.91 -18.71 25.98
C ARG A 311 32.38 -18.54 25.59
N GLU A 312 32.66 -18.29 24.30
CA GLU A 312 34.04 -18.08 23.85
C GLU A 312 34.61 -16.73 24.31
N ALA A 313 33.76 -15.70 24.44
CA ALA A 313 34.14 -14.40 24.96
C ALA A 313 34.58 -14.49 26.41
N GLU A 314 33.80 -15.17 27.26
CA GLU A 314 34.14 -15.47 28.65
C GLU A 314 35.44 -16.28 28.75
N ARG A 315 35.56 -17.37 27.98
CA ARG A 315 36.74 -18.25 28.00
C ARG A 315 38.03 -17.53 27.62
N ARG A 316 37.95 -16.54 26.73
CA ARG A 316 39.11 -15.80 26.20
C ARG A 316 39.30 -14.42 26.83
N GLY A 317 38.41 -14.01 27.73
CA GLY A 317 38.46 -12.68 28.36
C GLY A 317 38.27 -11.51 27.39
N VAL A 318 37.49 -11.69 26.32
CA VAL A 318 37.19 -10.62 25.35
C VAL A 318 35.77 -10.07 25.57
N SER A 319 35.59 -8.77 25.42
CA SER A 319 34.29 -8.09 25.58
C SER A 319 33.68 -7.58 24.27
N THR A 320 34.43 -7.63 23.17
CA THR A 320 34.00 -7.12 21.87
C THR A 320 33.85 -8.26 20.87
N VAL A 321 32.72 -8.29 20.17
CA VAL A 321 32.41 -9.26 19.10
C VAL A 321 32.11 -8.50 17.81
N VAL A 322 32.74 -8.94 16.72
CA VAL A 322 32.46 -8.40 15.38
C VAL A 322 31.56 -9.39 14.65
N LEU A 323 30.40 -8.93 14.18
CA LEU A 323 29.52 -9.71 13.30
C LEU A 323 29.80 -9.32 11.84
N SER A 324 30.47 -10.20 11.11
CA SER A 324 30.86 -10.01 9.71
C SER A 324 30.73 -11.31 8.92
N GLY A 325 30.86 -11.26 7.60
CA GLY A 325 30.59 -12.35 6.67
C GLY A 325 29.22 -12.21 6.00
N GLY A 326 29.08 -12.82 4.82
CA GLY A 326 27.84 -12.78 4.02
C GLY A 326 26.60 -13.28 4.78
N VAL A 327 26.79 -14.13 5.79
CA VAL A 327 25.71 -14.61 6.69
C VAL A 327 24.98 -13.45 7.38
N PHE A 328 25.71 -12.40 7.77
CA PHE A 328 25.15 -11.22 8.43
C PHE A 328 24.65 -10.15 7.46
N GLN A 329 24.54 -10.45 6.16
CA GLN A 329 23.68 -9.67 5.24
C GLN A 329 22.19 -9.96 5.47
N ASN A 330 21.87 -11.08 6.12
CA ASN A 330 20.52 -11.32 6.60
C ASN A 330 20.23 -10.37 7.77
N ALA A 331 19.46 -9.32 7.50
CA ALA A 331 19.13 -8.27 8.47
C ALA A 331 18.52 -8.85 9.76
N LEU A 332 17.63 -9.83 9.64
CA LEU A 332 17.01 -10.48 10.80
C LEU A 332 18.04 -11.20 11.67
N LEU A 333 18.96 -11.95 11.07
CA LEU A 333 20.01 -12.65 11.80
C LEU A 333 20.99 -11.68 12.46
N LEU A 334 21.38 -10.61 11.76
CA LEU A 334 22.26 -9.56 12.27
C LEU A 334 21.64 -8.85 13.47
N GLU A 335 20.41 -8.34 13.33
CA GLU A 335 19.72 -7.64 14.41
C GLU A 335 19.49 -8.53 15.63
N ARG A 336 19.03 -9.77 15.43
CA ARG A 336 18.73 -10.69 16.54
C ARG A 336 20.00 -11.09 17.28
N THR A 337 21.06 -11.47 16.55
CA THR A 337 22.33 -11.86 17.17
C THR A 337 22.97 -10.67 17.90
N SER A 338 22.95 -9.47 17.29
CA SER A 338 23.46 -8.25 17.91
C SER A 338 22.73 -7.92 19.22
N ALA A 339 21.39 -7.98 19.22
CA ALA A 339 20.60 -7.70 20.41
C ALA A 339 20.86 -8.71 21.55
N LEU A 340 21.03 -9.99 21.23
CA LEU A 340 21.33 -11.03 22.22
C LEU A 340 22.73 -10.85 22.83
N LEU A 341 23.74 -10.55 22.02
CA LEU A 341 25.10 -10.30 22.47
C LEU A 341 25.20 -9.02 23.31
N ALA A 342 24.53 -7.94 22.89
CA ALA A 342 24.49 -6.69 23.65
C ALA A 342 23.83 -6.88 25.03
N ARG A 343 22.75 -7.66 25.12
CA ARG A 343 22.10 -8.01 26.39
C ARG A 343 23.00 -8.85 27.30
N ALA A 344 23.90 -9.64 26.73
CA ALA A 344 24.91 -10.40 27.47
C ALA A 344 26.13 -9.55 27.87
N GLY A 345 26.10 -8.23 27.64
CA GLY A 345 27.17 -7.31 28.03
C GLY A 345 28.33 -7.21 27.04
N LEU A 346 28.20 -7.79 25.84
CA LEU A 346 29.24 -7.72 24.81
C LEU A 346 29.05 -6.48 23.92
N HIS A 347 30.15 -5.84 23.57
CA HIS A 347 30.17 -4.75 22.60
C HIS A 347 30.14 -5.34 21.17
N VAL A 348 29.09 -5.06 20.42
CA VAL A 348 28.90 -5.62 19.07
C VAL A 348 29.29 -4.61 18.01
N LEU A 349 30.21 -5.00 17.14
CA LEU A 349 30.65 -4.22 15.98
C LEU A 349 30.13 -4.85 14.68
N VAL A 350 29.66 -4.01 13.76
CA VAL A 350 29.16 -4.42 12.44
C VAL A 350 29.79 -3.55 11.35
N PRO A 351 30.18 -4.11 10.19
CA PRO A 351 30.67 -3.32 9.06
C PRO A 351 29.62 -2.30 8.59
N ARG A 352 30.01 -1.03 8.41
CA ARG A 352 29.13 0.05 7.92
C ARG A 352 29.59 0.65 6.59
N LEU A 353 30.90 0.87 6.45
CA LEU A 353 31.48 1.56 5.30
C LEU A 353 31.85 0.59 4.17
N LEU A 354 32.05 -0.68 4.50
CA LEU A 354 32.44 -1.73 3.56
C LEU A 354 31.47 -2.91 3.69
N PRO A 355 31.19 -3.61 2.59
CA PRO A 355 30.29 -4.75 2.61
C PRO A 355 30.86 -5.87 3.50
N SER A 356 29.99 -6.50 4.28
CA SER A 356 30.34 -7.60 5.19
C SER A 356 30.62 -8.93 4.47
N ASN A 357 30.40 -9.03 3.16
CA ASN A 357 30.66 -10.23 2.36
C ASN A 357 32.03 -10.19 1.69
N ASP A 358 32.27 -11.13 0.76
CA ASP A 358 33.52 -11.27 0.03
C ASP A 358 33.92 -10.01 -0.78
N GLY A 359 32.99 -9.08 -1.03
CA GLY A 359 33.30 -7.77 -1.60
C GLY A 359 34.23 -6.92 -0.72
N GLY A 360 34.26 -7.17 0.59
CA GLY A 360 35.20 -6.53 1.52
C GLY A 360 36.62 -7.07 1.40
N ILE A 361 36.80 -8.30 0.89
CA ILE A 361 38.12 -8.93 0.72
C ILE A 361 38.90 -8.19 -0.37
N SER A 362 38.26 -7.85 -1.49
CA SER A 362 38.89 -7.10 -2.58
C SER A 362 39.39 -5.72 -2.12
N TYR A 363 38.62 -5.03 -1.28
CA TYR A 363 39.08 -3.78 -0.67
C TYR A 363 40.29 -3.99 0.24
N GLY A 364 40.27 -5.02 1.09
CA GLY A 364 41.40 -5.34 1.97
C GLY A 364 42.68 -5.64 1.18
N GLN A 365 42.57 -6.37 0.08
CA GLN A 365 43.70 -6.65 -0.82
C GLN A 365 44.25 -5.36 -1.45
N ALA A 366 43.38 -4.47 -1.93
CA ALA A 366 43.78 -3.18 -2.49
C ALA A 366 44.45 -2.27 -1.44
N ALA A 367 43.92 -2.23 -0.21
CA ALA A 367 44.47 -1.46 0.88
C ALA A 367 45.88 -1.96 1.29
N VAL A 368 46.07 -3.28 1.38
CA VAL A 368 47.39 -3.87 1.65
C VAL A 368 48.36 -3.59 0.52
N ALA A 369 47.94 -3.77 -0.74
CA ALA A 369 48.79 -3.45 -1.90
C ALA A 369 49.20 -1.98 -1.91
N SER A 370 48.27 -1.06 -1.63
CA SER A 370 48.55 0.38 -1.54
C SER A 370 49.53 0.70 -0.41
N ALA A 371 49.39 0.06 0.75
CA ALA A 371 50.29 0.28 1.89
C ALA A 371 51.71 -0.23 1.61
N VAL A 372 51.84 -1.37 0.93
CA VAL A 372 53.13 -1.93 0.52
C VAL A 372 53.80 -1.03 -0.53
N LEU A 373 53.06 -0.60 -1.54
CA LEU A 373 53.58 0.28 -2.61
C LEU A 373 53.91 1.70 -2.14
N SER A 374 53.33 2.15 -1.03
CA SER A 374 53.66 3.46 -0.44
C SER A 374 54.83 3.40 0.55
N ALA A 375 55.32 2.19 0.85
CA ALA A 375 56.47 1.96 1.71
C ALA A 375 57.77 1.65 0.93
N GLU A 376 57.66 1.51 -0.40
CA GLU A 376 58.76 1.57 -1.38
C GLU A 376 58.97 3.03 -1.84
#